data_AF-A0A8C6V9E5-F1
#
_entry.id   AF-A0A8C6V9E5-F1
#
_cell.length_a   1.000
_cell.length_b   1.000
_cell.length_c   1.000
_cell.angle_alpha   90.00
_cell.angle_beta   90.00
_cell.angle_gamma   90.00
#
_symmetry.space_group_name_H-M   'P 1'
#
loop_
_entity.id
_entity.type
_entity.pdbx_description
1 polymer ?
#
loop_
_entity_poly.entity_id
_entity_poly.type
_entity_poly.pdbx_seq_one_letter_code
_entity_poly.pdbx_strand_id
1 'polypeptide(L)'
;MDKIAISFSNGTLSHLETLEASAHNVALKQEKIREYEKMKMKIQELRSQRDELKTKLNVCQSQSTPGKDAMKNSLPVSKATAKSQQAILERKIENTKGLLELFHLTGLSGKLTEQGVSFCISTAFEGTYLDSYYLDILIQQPLRIQHHSIPVFIPLEQIAHEHLQKDIKCFLSVLSDHLNAYARRKFQVDQLQVRGKIVSF
;
A
#
# COMPACT_ATOMS: atom_id res chain seq x y z
N MET A 1 -39.00 42.19 -47.36
CA MET A 1 -38.61 40.83 -46.94
C MET A 1 -37.27 40.57 -47.59
N ASP A 2 -36.19 40.98 -46.93
CA ASP A 2 -34.88 41.04 -47.58
C ASP A 2 -34.16 39.71 -47.35
N LYS A 3 -34.11 38.91 -48.41
CA LYS A 3 -33.28 37.70 -48.47
C LYS A 3 -31.82 38.14 -48.49
N ILE A 4 -31.15 37.99 -47.35
CA ILE A 4 -29.70 38.13 -47.24
C ILE A 4 -29.08 36.98 -48.05
N ALA A 5 -28.71 37.27 -49.29
CA ALA A 5 -27.93 36.36 -50.11
C ALA A 5 -26.49 36.36 -49.59
N ILE A 6 -26.14 35.35 -48.78
CA ILE A 6 -24.78 35.16 -48.30
C ILE A 6 -23.97 34.56 -49.45
N SER A 7 -23.25 35.41 -50.20
CA SER A 7 -22.30 34.94 -51.22
C SER A 7 -21.01 34.48 -50.54
N PHE A 8 -20.82 33.17 -50.42
CA PHE A 8 -19.57 32.59 -49.91
C PHE A 8 -18.50 32.62 -51.01
N SER A 9 -17.49 33.48 -50.88
CA SER A 9 -16.41 33.62 -51.88
C SER A 9 -15.59 32.34 -52.11
N ASN A 10 -15.58 31.42 -51.12
CA ASN A 10 -14.83 30.16 -51.16
C ASN A 10 -15.74 28.90 -51.07
N GLY A 11 -17.03 29.04 -51.35
CA GLY A 11 -18.02 27.95 -51.27
C GLY A 11 -18.49 27.63 -49.85
N THR A 12 -19.72 27.11 -49.74
CA THR A 12 -20.39 26.83 -48.46
C THR A 12 -19.66 25.80 -47.60
N LEU A 13 -19.01 24.81 -48.24
CA LEU A 13 -18.28 23.75 -47.55
C LEU A 13 -17.08 24.28 -46.76
N SER A 14 -16.25 25.12 -47.40
CA SER A 14 -15.06 25.73 -46.78
C SER A 14 -15.43 26.63 -45.59
N HIS A 15 -16.59 27.28 -45.67
CA HIS A 15 -17.12 28.09 -44.57
C HIS A 15 -17.60 27.22 -43.39
N LEU A 16 -18.21 26.07 -43.69
CA LEU A 16 -18.64 25.12 -42.67
C LEU A 16 -17.43 24.52 -41.92
N GLU A 17 -16.37 24.15 -42.65
CA GLU A 17 -15.12 23.61 -42.10
C GLU A 17 -14.42 24.61 -41.17
N THR A 18 -14.38 25.90 -41.56
CA THR A 18 -13.83 26.96 -40.69
C THR A 18 -14.67 27.19 -39.43
N LEU A 19 -15.99 27.04 -39.54
CA LEU A 19 -16.90 27.15 -38.40
C LEU A 19 -16.74 25.98 -37.42
N GLU A 20 -16.63 24.76 -37.93
CA GLU A 20 -16.38 23.55 -37.15
C GLU A 20 -15.04 23.61 -36.42
N ALA A 21 -13.96 23.99 -37.13
CA ALA A 21 -12.64 24.16 -36.53
C ALA A 21 -12.66 25.24 -35.42
N SER A 22 -13.41 26.33 -35.62
CA SER A 22 -13.56 27.38 -34.60
C SER A 22 -14.33 26.88 -33.38
N ALA A 23 -15.43 26.16 -33.58
CA ALA A 23 -16.23 25.58 -32.49
C ALA A 23 -15.42 24.56 -31.66
N HIS A 24 -14.66 23.68 -32.33
CA HIS A 24 -13.79 22.71 -31.68
C HIS A 24 -12.69 23.38 -30.84
N ASN A 25 -12.05 24.43 -31.38
CA ASN A 25 -11.04 25.20 -30.64
C ASN A 25 -11.60 25.89 -29.40
N VAL A 26 -12.84 26.39 -29.45
CA VAL A 26 -13.51 26.98 -28.29
C VAL A 26 -13.80 25.91 -27.24
N ALA A 27 -14.30 24.73 -27.64
CA ALA A 27 -14.57 23.62 -26.73
C ALA A 27 -13.31 23.17 -25.97
N LEU A 28 -12.18 23.02 -26.68
CA LEU A 28 -10.89 22.67 -26.06
C LEU A 28 -10.39 23.74 -25.08
N LYS A 29 -10.56 25.03 -25.39
CA LYS A 29 -10.21 26.12 -24.47
C LYS A 29 -11.08 26.08 -23.22
N GLN A 30 -12.39 25.84 -23.37
CA GLN A 30 -13.34 25.72 -22.27
C GLN A 30 -12.99 24.55 -21.33
N GLU A 31 -12.58 23.42 -21.90
CA GLU A 31 -12.15 22.24 -21.13
C GLU A 31 -10.89 22.51 -20.30
N LYS A 32 -9.86 23.12 -20.91
CA LYS A 32 -8.64 23.53 -20.21
C LYS A 32 -8.92 24.49 -19.05
N ILE A 33 -9.85 25.43 -19.24
CA ILE A 33 -10.26 26.35 -18.17
C ILE A 33 -10.92 25.59 -17.01
N ARG A 34 -11.81 24.64 -17.31
CA ARG A 34 -12.47 23.81 -16.28
C ARG A 34 -11.47 22.95 -15.50
N GLU A 35 -10.49 22.36 -16.17
CA GLU A 35 -9.42 21.61 -15.50
C GLU A 35 -8.58 22.50 -14.59
N TYR A 36 -8.23 23.69 -15.05
CA TYR A 36 -7.48 24.66 -14.25
C TYR A 36 -8.26 25.12 -13.01
N GLU A 37 -9.56 25.37 -13.14
CA GLU A 37 -10.43 25.71 -12.01
C GLU A 37 -10.53 24.56 -10.99
N LYS A 38 -10.70 23.31 -11.46
CA LYS A 38 -10.72 22.13 -10.60
C LYS A 38 -9.39 21.97 -9.84
N MET A 39 -8.27 22.16 -10.52
CA MET A 39 -6.94 22.13 -9.90
C MET A 39 -6.78 23.24 -8.85
N LYS A 40 -7.24 24.45 -9.16
CA LYS A 40 -7.19 25.60 -8.25
C LYS A 40 -8.02 25.35 -6.98
N MET A 41 -9.23 24.79 -7.10
CA MET A 41 -10.03 24.39 -5.94
C MET A 41 -9.32 23.34 -5.09
N LYS A 42 -8.66 22.36 -5.73
CA LYS A 42 -7.92 21.33 -5.00
C LYS A 42 -6.73 21.91 -4.22
N ILE A 43 -6.01 22.87 -4.81
CA ILE A 43 -4.92 23.58 -4.13
C ILE A 43 -5.45 24.35 -2.92
N GLN A 44 -6.61 25.01 -3.03
CA GLN A 44 -7.20 25.75 -1.92
C GLN A 44 -7.63 24.82 -0.79
N GLU A 45 -8.27 23.69 -1.10
CA GLU A 45 -8.64 22.66 -0.13
C GLU A 45 -7.42 22.15 0.64
N LEU A 46 -6.34 21.78 -0.08
CA LEU A 46 -5.10 21.30 0.52
C LEU A 46 -4.41 22.37 1.38
N ARG A 47 -4.50 23.65 1.00
CA ARG A 47 -3.99 24.78 1.82
C ARG A 47 -4.77 24.90 3.12
N SER A 48 -6.10 24.81 3.08
CA SER A 48 -6.93 24.84 4.29
C SER A 48 -6.60 23.67 5.23
N GLN A 49 -6.45 22.45 4.69
CA GLN A 49 -6.05 21.28 5.47
C GLN A 49 -4.66 21.43 6.10
N ARG A 50 -3.69 21.96 5.33
CA ARG A 50 -2.35 22.26 5.85
C ARG A 50 -2.42 23.28 6.99
N ASP A 51 -3.20 24.34 6.83
CA ASP A 51 -3.30 25.40 7.82
C ASP A 51 -4.00 24.91 9.09
N GLU A 52 -5.02 24.05 8.97
CA GLU A 52 -5.64 23.36 10.11
C GLU A 52 -4.66 22.42 10.83
N LEU A 53 -3.85 21.66 10.08
CA LEU A 53 -2.81 20.82 10.67
C LEU A 53 -1.73 21.67 11.36
N LYS A 54 -1.38 22.81 10.78
CA LYS A 54 -0.40 23.75 11.34
C LYS A 54 -0.91 24.40 12.62
N THR A 55 -2.20 24.73 12.72
CA THR A 55 -2.78 25.25 13.98
C THR A 55 -2.82 24.17 15.04
N LYS A 56 -3.25 22.93 14.71
CA LYS A 56 -3.21 21.79 15.65
C LYS A 56 -1.79 21.53 16.16
N LEU A 57 -0.79 21.62 15.30
CA LEU A 57 0.62 21.46 15.66
C LEU A 57 1.12 22.60 16.56
N ASN A 58 0.82 23.85 16.20
CA ASN A 58 1.21 25.03 17.01
C ASN A 58 0.57 25.01 18.40
N VAL A 59 -0.70 24.61 18.53
CA VAL A 59 -1.38 24.45 19.83
C VAL A 59 -0.71 23.38 20.69
N CYS A 60 -0.25 22.29 20.07
CA CYS A 60 0.49 21.25 20.76
C CYS A 60 1.92 21.70 21.16
N GLN A 61 2.53 22.57 20.35
CA GLN A 61 3.87 23.10 20.58
C GLN A 61 3.92 24.21 21.63
N SER A 62 2.91 25.08 21.70
CA SER A 62 2.80 26.13 22.74
C SER A 62 2.47 25.59 24.13
N GLN A 63 1.87 24.40 24.22
CA GLN A 63 1.73 23.66 25.49
C GLN A 63 3.05 23.02 25.96
N SER A 64 4.09 23.00 25.12
CA SER A 64 5.38 22.34 25.38
C SER A 64 6.56 23.31 25.60
N THR A 65 6.34 24.62 25.64
CA THR A 65 7.39 25.62 25.93
C THR A 65 7.21 26.23 27.33
N PRO A 66 7.99 25.82 28.36
CA PRO A 66 8.23 26.68 29.51
C PRO A 66 9.06 27.86 29.02
N GLY A 67 8.59 29.07 29.27
CA GLY A 67 9.30 30.30 28.93
C GLY A 67 10.72 30.30 29.51
N LYS A 68 11.69 30.63 28.66
CA LYS A 68 12.96 31.21 29.10
C LYS A 68 12.60 32.53 29.77
N ASP A 69 12.76 32.62 31.08
CA ASP A 69 13.21 33.80 31.83
C ASP A 69 13.12 33.52 33.34
N ALA A 70 14.20 32.92 33.90
CA ALA A 70 14.68 33.14 35.27
C ALA A 70 15.86 32.20 35.55
N MET A 71 17.05 32.79 35.67
CA MET A 71 18.28 32.12 36.07
C MET A 71 18.25 31.77 37.58
N LYS A 72 18.82 30.59 37.90
CA LYS A 72 19.25 30.06 39.22
C LYS A 72 18.20 29.26 40.02
N ASN A 73 18.21 27.93 39.84
CA ASN A 73 18.68 26.95 40.86
C ASN A 73 18.26 25.50 40.51
N SER A 74 19.25 24.61 40.39
CA SER A 74 19.25 23.14 40.61
C SER A 74 18.01 22.26 40.27
N LEU A 75 18.19 21.37 39.25
CA LEU A 75 17.46 20.10 38.93
C LEU A 75 15.95 20.16 38.56
N PRO A 76 15.36 19.22 37.76
CA PRO A 76 15.88 18.34 36.70
C PRO A 76 15.03 18.47 35.39
N VAL A 77 15.44 19.32 34.45
CA VAL A 77 14.68 19.60 33.21
C VAL A 77 14.77 18.45 32.16
N SER A 78 15.54 17.39 32.43
CA SER A 78 15.76 16.29 31.47
C SER A 78 14.75 15.14 31.53
N LYS A 79 14.00 14.96 32.63
CA LYS A 79 13.13 13.77 32.80
C LYS A 79 11.78 13.88 32.10
N ALA A 80 11.18 15.07 32.03
CA ALA A 80 9.86 15.26 31.41
C ALA A 80 9.92 15.17 29.88
N THR A 81 10.93 15.77 29.26
CA THR A 81 11.16 15.71 27.81
C THR A 81 11.56 14.30 27.36
N ALA A 82 12.38 13.61 28.16
CA ALA A 82 12.73 12.20 27.92
C ALA A 82 11.51 11.27 28.05
N LYS A 83 10.65 11.47 29.06
CA LYS A 83 9.39 10.71 29.20
C LYS A 83 8.42 10.96 28.05
N SER A 84 8.32 12.19 27.56
CA SER A 84 7.49 12.53 26.39
C SER A 84 8.03 11.86 25.12
N GLN A 85 9.35 11.90 24.89
CA GLN A 85 9.99 11.21 23.77
C GLN A 85 9.83 9.68 23.87
N GLN A 86 9.95 9.12 25.07
CA GLN A 86 9.74 7.70 25.33
C GLN A 86 8.30 7.29 25.04
N ALA A 87 7.30 8.06 25.48
CA ALA A 87 5.89 7.79 25.19
C ALA A 87 5.59 7.85 23.68
N ILE A 88 6.24 8.76 22.93
CA ILE A 88 6.14 8.81 21.47
C ILE A 88 6.74 7.56 20.83
N LEU A 89 7.90 7.09 21.32
CA LEU A 89 8.55 5.88 20.83
C LEU A 89 7.73 4.63 21.14
N GLU A 90 7.21 4.50 22.36
CA GLU A 90 6.34 3.40 22.78
C GLU A 90 5.08 3.35 21.90
N ARG A 91 4.44 4.49 21.66
CA ARG A 91 3.28 4.58 20.76
C ARG A 91 3.62 4.18 19.33
N LYS A 92 4.80 4.57 18.83
CA LYS A 92 5.28 4.16 17.50
C LYS A 92 5.51 2.65 17.44
N ILE A 93 6.15 2.08 18.46
CA ILE A 93 6.39 0.64 18.56
C ILE A 93 5.05 -0.11 18.55
N GLU A 94 4.09 0.33 19.36
CA GLU A 94 2.77 -0.29 19.45
C GLU A 94 2.04 -0.23 18.10
N ASN A 95 2.09 0.92 17.42
CA ASN A 95 1.50 1.05 16.09
C ASN A 95 2.18 0.13 15.06
N THR A 96 3.51 0.02 15.09
CA THR A 96 4.22 -0.90 14.18
C THR A 96 3.95 -2.37 14.47
N LYS A 97 3.75 -2.74 15.74
CA LYS A 97 3.34 -4.09 16.12
C LYS A 97 1.94 -4.41 15.62
N GLY A 98 0.99 -3.50 15.82
CA GLY A 98 -0.37 -3.66 15.30
C GLY A 98 -0.40 -3.79 13.78
N LEU A 99 0.46 -3.03 13.08
CA LEU A 99 0.61 -3.16 11.63
C LEU A 99 1.20 -4.52 11.22
N LEU A 100 2.19 -5.03 11.95
CA LEU A 100 2.78 -6.35 11.72
C LEU A 100 1.74 -7.47 11.94
N GLU A 101 0.95 -7.37 13.01
CA GLU A 101 -0.15 -8.30 13.28
C GLU A 101 -1.19 -8.29 12.16
N LEU A 102 -1.57 -7.10 11.67
CA LEU A 102 -2.49 -6.97 10.54
C LEU A 102 -1.93 -7.65 9.26
N PHE A 103 -0.65 -7.50 8.97
CA PHE A 103 -0.03 -8.20 7.83
C PHE A 103 0.02 -9.72 8.04
N HIS A 104 0.25 -10.18 9.27
CA HIS A 104 0.16 -11.60 9.59
C HIS A 104 -1.24 -12.19 9.30
N LEU A 105 -2.31 -11.40 9.43
CA LEU A 105 -3.67 -11.83 9.05
C LEU A 105 -3.81 -12.19 7.57
N THR A 106 -2.94 -11.69 6.72
CA THR A 106 -2.92 -12.04 5.29
C THR A 106 -2.26 -13.40 5.02
N GLY A 107 -1.62 -14.00 6.02
CA GLY A 107 -0.81 -15.21 5.86
C GLY A 107 0.53 -14.97 5.14
N LEU A 108 0.88 -13.72 4.84
CA LEU A 108 2.12 -13.34 4.16
C LEU A 108 2.84 -12.24 4.96
N SER A 109 4.12 -12.44 5.22
CA SER A 109 4.99 -11.39 5.73
C SER A 109 6.35 -11.42 5.04
N GLY A 110 7.06 -10.30 5.06
CA GLY A 110 8.36 -10.16 4.40
C GLY A 110 9.31 -9.32 5.23
N LYS A 111 10.58 -9.76 5.29
CA LYS A 111 11.70 -9.00 5.86
C LYS A 111 12.75 -8.74 4.78
N LEU A 112 13.27 -7.53 4.73
CA LEU A 112 14.42 -7.21 3.88
C LEU A 112 15.67 -7.83 4.52
N THR A 113 16.50 -8.48 3.70
CA THR A 113 17.81 -9.03 4.10
C THR A 113 18.92 -8.29 3.34
N GLU A 114 20.17 -8.47 3.75
CA GLU A 114 21.32 -7.77 3.14
C GLU A 114 21.42 -7.98 1.62
N GLN A 115 20.99 -9.15 1.15
CA GLN A 115 21.15 -9.59 -0.24
C GLN A 115 19.79 -9.70 -0.98
N GLY A 116 18.66 -9.45 -0.31
CA GLY A 116 17.36 -9.68 -0.90
C GLY A 116 16.18 -9.55 0.06
N VAL A 117 15.19 -10.43 -0.07
CA VAL A 117 13.96 -10.45 0.75
C VAL A 117 13.67 -11.87 1.20
N SER A 118 13.29 -12.02 2.45
CA SER A 118 12.84 -13.28 3.03
C SER A 118 11.35 -13.19 3.33
N PHE A 119 10.58 -14.09 2.74
CA PHE A 119 9.13 -14.19 2.90
C PHE A 119 8.78 -15.31 3.88
N CYS A 120 7.75 -15.07 4.69
CA CYS A 120 7.09 -16.06 5.52
C CYS A 120 5.66 -16.21 5.01
N ILE A 121 5.29 -17.44 4.67
CA ILE A 121 3.97 -17.83 4.18
C ILE A 121 3.34 -18.74 5.24
N SER A 122 2.39 -18.20 5.99
CA SER A 122 1.64 -18.93 7.00
C SER A 122 0.33 -19.44 6.38
N THR A 123 0.12 -20.75 6.49
CA THR A 123 -1.11 -21.39 6.01
C THR A 123 -2.20 -21.32 7.08
N ALA A 124 -3.45 -21.23 6.65
CA ALA A 124 -4.59 -21.14 7.56
C ALA A 124 -5.80 -21.92 7.02
N PHE A 125 -6.54 -22.55 7.93
CA PHE A 125 -7.76 -23.29 7.61
C PHE A 125 -8.76 -23.16 8.75
N GLU A 126 -10.03 -22.85 8.42
CA GLU A 126 -11.13 -22.70 9.39
C GLU A 126 -10.79 -21.76 10.57
N GLY A 127 -10.12 -20.65 10.28
CA GLY A 127 -9.75 -19.65 11.29
C GLY A 127 -8.55 -20.04 12.17
N THR A 128 -7.89 -21.17 11.88
CA THR A 128 -6.72 -21.65 12.60
C THR A 128 -5.48 -21.56 11.72
N TYR A 129 -4.41 -20.96 12.24
CA TYR A 129 -3.09 -21.01 11.59
C TYR A 129 -2.48 -22.40 11.73
N LEU A 130 -1.92 -22.90 10.64
CA LEU A 130 -1.29 -24.21 10.54
C LEU A 130 0.23 -24.04 10.49
N ASP A 131 0.85 -24.49 9.39
CA ASP A 131 2.29 -24.47 9.18
C ASP A 131 2.75 -23.14 8.55
N SER A 132 3.98 -22.73 8.86
CA SER A 132 4.65 -21.57 8.24
C SER A 132 5.84 -22.02 7.39
N TYR A 133 5.98 -21.40 6.22
CA TYR A 133 6.99 -21.72 5.22
C TYR A 133 7.82 -20.48 4.90
N TYR A 134 9.13 -20.66 4.76
CA TYR A 134 10.07 -19.60 4.50
C TYR A 134 10.61 -19.66 3.08
N LEU A 135 10.83 -18.49 2.50
CA LEU A 135 11.34 -18.33 1.14
C LEU A 135 12.29 -17.13 1.06
N ASP A 136 13.55 -17.39 0.78
CA ASP A 136 14.58 -16.37 0.62
C ASP A 136 14.85 -16.11 -0.87
N ILE A 137 14.69 -14.86 -1.29
CA ILE A 137 14.85 -14.41 -2.68
C ILE A 137 15.96 -13.35 -2.74
N LEU A 138 16.93 -13.56 -3.63
CA LEU A 138 17.95 -12.56 -3.98
C LEU A 138 17.37 -11.52 -4.93
N ILE A 139 17.59 -10.24 -4.60
CA ILE A 139 17.32 -9.13 -5.52
C ILE A 139 18.55 -8.96 -6.44
N GLN A 140 18.75 -9.94 -7.32
CA GLN A 140 19.68 -9.87 -8.45
C GLN A 140 18.87 -10.01 -9.74
N GLN A 141 19.45 -9.66 -10.89
CA GLN A 141 18.82 -9.90 -12.19
C GLN A 141 19.49 -11.11 -12.86
N PRO A 142 18.77 -12.22 -13.08
CA PRO A 142 17.38 -12.51 -12.71
C PRO A 142 17.20 -12.79 -11.21
N LEU A 143 15.98 -12.60 -10.69
CA LEU A 143 15.64 -12.92 -9.29
C LEU A 143 15.87 -14.41 -9.04
N ARG A 144 16.48 -14.78 -7.91
CA ARG A 144 16.82 -16.18 -7.60
C ARG A 144 16.34 -16.56 -6.21
N ILE A 145 15.80 -17.77 -6.08
CA ILE A 145 15.49 -18.37 -4.79
C ILE A 145 16.81 -18.93 -4.21
N GLN A 146 17.20 -18.50 -3.00
CA GLN A 146 18.38 -19.03 -2.29
C GLN A 146 18.02 -20.25 -1.46
N HIS A 147 17.05 -20.06 -0.56
CA HIS A 147 16.65 -21.05 0.43
C HIS A 147 15.14 -21.07 0.55
N HIS A 148 14.57 -22.25 0.79
CA HIS A 148 13.16 -22.39 1.08
C HIS A 148 12.91 -23.58 2.01
N SER A 149 11.82 -23.53 2.76
CA SER A 149 11.29 -24.67 3.51
C SER A 149 10.07 -25.31 2.84
N ILE A 150 9.82 -24.97 1.57
CA ILE A 150 8.67 -25.44 0.79
C ILE A 150 8.82 -26.95 0.51
N PRO A 151 7.77 -27.76 0.74
CA PRO A 151 7.81 -29.19 0.49
C PRO A 151 8.09 -29.56 -0.98
N VAL A 152 8.89 -30.60 -1.20
CA VAL A 152 9.41 -31.00 -2.52
C VAL A 152 8.35 -31.38 -3.56
N PHE A 153 7.14 -31.73 -3.13
CA PHE A 153 6.04 -32.07 -4.04
C PHE A 153 5.29 -30.82 -4.57
N ILE A 154 5.56 -29.64 -4.00
CA ILE A 154 5.02 -28.38 -4.52
C ILE A 154 5.92 -27.94 -5.67
N PRO A 155 5.37 -27.62 -6.86
CA PRO A 155 6.16 -27.34 -8.06
C PRO A 155 6.76 -25.92 -8.04
N LEU A 156 7.63 -25.65 -7.06
CA LEU A 156 8.19 -24.33 -6.81
C LEU A 156 8.96 -23.78 -8.01
N GLU A 157 9.78 -24.61 -8.64
CA GLU A 157 10.61 -24.24 -9.78
C GLU A 157 9.76 -23.85 -11.00
N GLN A 158 8.66 -24.56 -11.22
CA GLN A 158 7.72 -24.26 -12.31
C GLN A 158 7.03 -22.92 -12.05
N ILE A 159 6.46 -22.73 -10.85
CA ILE A 159 5.79 -21.49 -10.45
C ILE A 159 6.77 -20.31 -10.54
N ALA A 160 8.03 -20.51 -10.12
CA ALA A 160 9.08 -19.51 -10.20
C ALA A 160 9.41 -19.16 -11.65
N HIS A 161 9.54 -20.14 -12.54
CA HIS A 161 9.84 -19.88 -13.94
C HIS A 161 8.73 -19.08 -14.65
N GLU A 162 7.46 -19.36 -14.32
CA GLU A 162 6.31 -18.72 -14.94
C GLU A 162 6.09 -17.27 -14.47
N HIS A 163 6.26 -17.03 -13.16
CA HIS A 163 5.81 -15.80 -12.50
C HIS A 163 6.92 -14.96 -11.84
N LEU A 164 8.00 -15.55 -11.32
CA LEU A 164 8.95 -14.86 -10.43
C LEU A 164 9.56 -13.60 -11.06
N GLN A 165 9.89 -13.66 -12.36
CA GLN A 165 10.52 -12.53 -13.07
C GLN A 165 9.52 -11.48 -13.56
N LYS A 166 8.23 -11.82 -13.66
CA LYS A 166 7.19 -10.96 -14.24
C LYS A 166 6.42 -10.21 -13.15
N ASP A 167 5.95 -10.96 -12.15
CA ASP A 167 5.15 -10.46 -11.05
C ASP A 167 5.35 -11.31 -9.79
N ILE A 168 6.14 -10.78 -8.86
CA ILE A 168 6.42 -11.40 -7.58
C ILE A 168 5.15 -11.60 -6.74
N LYS A 169 4.13 -10.73 -6.89
CA LYS A 169 2.87 -10.86 -6.13
C LYS A 169 2.08 -12.06 -6.64
N CYS A 170 1.98 -12.20 -7.96
CA CYS A 170 1.36 -13.35 -8.61
C CYS A 170 2.06 -14.66 -8.19
N PHE A 171 3.39 -14.68 -8.24
CA PHE A 171 4.21 -15.80 -7.77
C PHE A 171 3.88 -16.19 -6.30
N LEU A 172 3.87 -15.22 -5.38
CA LEU A 172 3.56 -15.49 -3.97
C LEU A 172 2.11 -15.96 -3.76
N SER A 173 1.15 -15.43 -4.51
CA SER A 173 -0.25 -15.86 -4.45
C SER A 173 -0.41 -17.32 -4.88
N VAL A 174 0.12 -17.69 -6.05
CA VAL A 174 0.04 -19.05 -6.58
C VAL A 174 0.72 -20.04 -5.63
N LEU A 175 1.88 -19.68 -5.08
CA LEU A 175 2.58 -20.52 -4.11
C LEU A 175 1.77 -20.67 -2.81
N SER A 176 1.17 -19.59 -2.30
CA SER A 176 0.31 -19.62 -1.12
C SER A 176 -0.89 -20.55 -1.30
N ASP A 177 -1.51 -20.55 -2.49
CA ASP A 177 -2.64 -21.44 -2.79
C ASP A 177 -2.23 -22.93 -2.71
N HIS A 178 -1.06 -23.27 -3.26
CA HIS A 178 -0.53 -24.64 -3.19
C HIS A 178 -0.23 -25.07 -1.75
N LEU A 179 0.40 -24.18 -0.97
CA LEU A 179 0.72 -24.44 0.44
C LEU A 179 -0.55 -24.61 1.27
N ASN A 180 -1.55 -23.75 1.09
CA ASN A 180 -2.83 -23.86 1.79
C ASN A 180 -3.59 -25.13 1.40
N ALA A 181 -3.61 -25.50 0.11
CA ALA A 181 -4.24 -26.73 -0.34
C ALA A 181 -3.60 -27.99 0.29
N TYR A 182 -2.26 -28.01 0.39
CA TYR A 182 -1.54 -29.07 1.07
C TYR A 182 -1.83 -29.09 2.57
N ALA A 183 -1.64 -27.96 3.26
CA ALA A 183 -1.82 -27.85 4.71
C ALA A 183 -3.23 -28.23 5.14
N ARG A 184 -4.25 -27.84 4.37
CA ARG A 184 -5.64 -28.24 4.58
C ARG A 184 -5.81 -29.76 4.55
N ARG A 185 -5.30 -30.43 3.52
CA ARG A 185 -5.43 -31.89 3.38
C ARG A 185 -4.71 -32.62 4.50
N LYS A 186 -3.48 -32.19 4.82
CA LYS A 186 -2.69 -32.73 5.94
C LYS A 186 -3.48 -32.61 7.25
N PHE A 187 -4.00 -31.42 7.56
CA PHE A 187 -4.78 -31.17 8.76
C PHE A 187 -6.05 -32.03 8.82
N GLN A 188 -6.79 -32.16 7.72
CA GLN A 188 -7.98 -33.01 7.66
C GLN A 188 -7.66 -34.48 7.95
N VAL A 189 -6.57 -35.00 7.39
CA VAL A 189 -6.12 -36.39 7.62
C VAL A 189 -5.71 -36.59 9.07
N ASP A 190 -4.94 -35.66 9.64
CA ASP A 190 -4.48 -35.73 11.03
C ASP A 190 -5.69 -35.76 11.99
N GLN A 191 -6.70 -34.93 11.75
CA GLN A 191 -7.94 -34.90 12.54
C GLN A 191 -8.73 -36.22 12.47
N LEU A 192 -8.79 -36.84 11.30
CA LEU A 192 -9.45 -38.14 11.12
C LEU A 192 -8.69 -39.26 11.86
N GLN A 193 -7.35 -39.25 11.82
CA GLN A 193 -6.55 -40.23 12.55
C GLN A 193 -6.71 -40.11 14.07
N VAL A 194 -6.73 -38.88 14.59
CA VAL A 194 -6.95 -38.64 16.03
C VAL A 194 -8.35 -39.13 16.44
N ARG A 195 -9.39 -38.82 15.66
CA ARG A 195 -10.75 -39.31 15.92
C ARG A 195 -10.86 -40.83 15.83
N GLY A 196 -10.24 -41.46 14.84
CA GLY A 196 -10.24 -42.92 14.69
C GLY A 196 -9.59 -43.65 15.87
N LYS A 197 -8.57 -43.04 16.49
CA LYS A 197 -7.93 -43.57 17.71
C LYS A 197 -8.82 -43.42 18.96
N ILE A 198 -9.62 -42.36 19.06
CA ILE A 198 -10.52 -42.13 20.22
C ILE A 198 -11.73 -43.08 20.20
N VAL A 199 -12.20 -43.49 19.03
CA VAL A 199 -13.37 -44.38 18.89
C VAL A 199 -13.00 -45.88 19.02
N SER A 200 -11.71 -46.21 19.14
CA SER A 200 -11.21 -47.59 19.23
C SER A 200 -10.91 -48.07 20.66
N PHE A 201 -11.54 -47.46 21.68
CA PHE A 201 -11.42 -47.87 23.09
C PHE A 201 -12.77 -48.34 23.65
#